data_AF-A0A370L522-F1
#
_entry.id   AF-A0A370L522-F1
#
_cell.length_a   1.000
_cell.length_b   1.000
_cell.length_c   1.000
_cell.angle_alpha   90.00
_cell.angle_beta   90.00
_cell.angle_gamma   90.00
#
_symmetry.space_group_name_H-M   'P 1'
#
loop_
_entity.id
_entity.type
_entity.pdbx_description
1 polymer ?
#
loop_
_entity_poly.entity_id
_entity_poly.type
_entity_poly.pdbx_seq_one_letter_code
_entity_poly.pdbx_strand_id
1 'polypeptide(L)'
;MTERKGRAPRGLFCKKTVLVPNRARPKQRRKPVRPKRVLVKLSGEALAGPQGSGLDGATLTALAADIAKASHEGVEIAIVVGGGNFFRGLQGLTKGLDRPSADSIGMLGTVMNALALEHAIESAGAPARAMSAVPMPSLCESYARRRALDHLSNGKVVILGGGTGNPYFTTDTGAALRAAELDCEQLLKATQVDGVYTADPKTDPSATRYESLTHAEAIRKDLKVMDTAAFALARDAGLTIVVFSIAEAGALAAVLRGEGRATYVTP
;
A
#
# COMPACT_ATOMS: atom_id res chain seq x y z
N MET A 1 11.91 64.03 -60.59
CA MET A 1 10.68 64.79 -60.27
C MET A 1 9.51 63.83 -60.28
N THR A 2 8.66 63.92 -59.24
CA THR A 2 7.23 63.49 -59.17
C THR A 2 6.87 62.01 -59.37
N GLU A 3 5.82 61.43 -58.79
CA GLU A 3 5.13 61.50 -57.50
C GLU A 3 4.04 60.40 -57.56
N ARG A 4 3.76 59.78 -56.40
CA ARG A 4 2.56 59.03 -55.93
C ARG A 4 1.44 58.57 -56.91
N LYS A 5 0.96 57.34 -56.67
CA LYS A 5 -0.45 56.91 -56.41
C LYS A 5 -0.44 55.36 -56.33
N GLY A 6 -0.88 54.67 -55.27
CA GLY A 6 -2.13 54.78 -54.53
C GLY A 6 -3.17 53.83 -55.15
N ARG A 7 -3.32 52.58 -54.67
CA ARG A 7 -4.41 51.68 -55.09
C ARG A 7 -4.93 50.84 -53.93
N ALA A 8 -6.22 51.00 -53.63
CA ALA A 8 -7.02 50.24 -52.68
C ALA A 8 -7.81 49.10 -53.41
N PRO A 9 -8.68 48.32 -52.74
CA PRO A 9 -8.43 46.92 -52.38
C PRO A 9 -9.25 45.92 -53.23
N ARG A 10 -8.82 44.66 -53.30
CA ARG A 10 -9.57 43.57 -53.95
C ARG A 10 -10.16 42.60 -52.93
N GLY A 11 -11.48 42.57 -52.87
CA GLY A 11 -12.32 41.37 -52.95
C GLY A 11 -12.02 40.20 -52.02
N LEU A 12 -12.83 40.13 -50.96
CA LEU A 12 -13.00 39.01 -50.04
C LEU A 12 -13.59 37.77 -50.76
N PHE A 13 -12.82 36.68 -50.87
CA PHE A 13 -13.37 35.34 -51.18
C PHE A 13 -13.23 34.46 -49.93
N CYS A 14 -14.36 34.23 -49.27
CA CYS A 14 -14.46 33.36 -48.09
C CYS A 14 -14.39 31.88 -48.54
N LYS A 15 -13.23 31.23 -48.34
CA LYS A 15 -13.15 29.76 -48.39
C LYS A 15 -13.68 29.22 -47.06
N LYS A 16 -14.83 28.54 -47.10
CA LYS A 16 -15.32 27.72 -45.97
C LYS A 16 -14.34 26.58 -45.71
N THR A 17 -13.52 26.72 -44.69
CA THR A 17 -12.70 25.64 -44.14
C THR A 17 -13.64 24.67 -43.43
N VAL A 18 -13.84 23.48 -44.01
CA VAL A 18 -14.52 22.37 -43.33
C VAL A 18 -13.61 21.92 -42.18
N LEU A 19 -14.02 22.21 -40.94
CA LEU A 19 -13.38 21.68 -39.73
C LEU A 19 -13.64 20.16 -39.68
N VAL A 20 -12.59 19.38 -39.95
CA VAL A 20 -12.61 17.93 -39.69
C VAL A 20 -12.54 17.74 -38.17
N PRO A 21 -13.46 16.98 -37.54
CA PRO A 21 -13.41 16.75 -36.10
C PRO A 21 -12.12 15.98 -35.76
N ASN A 22 -11.34 16.55 -34.83
CA ASN A 22 -10.14 15.93 -34.30
C ASN A 22 -10.53 14.64 -33.57
N ARG A 23 -10.28 13.48 -34.20
CA ARG A 23 -10.52 12.17 -33.56
C ARG A 23 -9.65 12.11 -32.30
N ALA A 24 -10.30 12.02 -31.14
CA ALA A 24 -9.62 11.83 -29.87
C ALA A 24 -8.68 10.63 -29.97
N ARG A 25 -7.38 10.86 -29.77
CA ARG A 25 -6.41 9.77 -29.67
C ARG A 25 -6.81 8.89 -28.49
N PRO A 26 -6.84 7.55 -28.63
CA PRO A 26 -7.08 6.67 -27.50
C PRO A 26 -6.02 6.98 -26.43
N LYS A 27 -6.45 7.22 -25.18
CA LYS A 27 -5.56 7.38 -24.03
C LYS A 27 -4.70 6.11 -23.95
N GLN A 28 -3.44 6.19 -24.37
CA GLN A 28 -2.48 5.11 -24.16
C GLN A 28 -2.45 4.84 -22.64
N ARG A 29 -2.90 3.66 -22.22
CA ARG A 29 -2.67 3.16 -20.85
C ARG A 29 -1.15 3.16 -20.66
N ARG A 30 -0.61 4.17 -19.97
CA ARG A 30 0.81 4.18 -19.57
C ARG A 30 1.03 2.92 -18.74
N LYS A 31 2.01 2.09 -19.12
CA LYS A 31 2.45 0.99 -18.24
C LYS A 31 2.78 1.59 -16.87
N PRO A 32 2.35 0.98 -15.76
CA PRO A 32 2.70 1.48 -14.44
C PRO A 32 4.21 1.63 -14.35
N VAL A 33 4.69 2.83 -14.03
CA VAL A 33 6.10 3.00 -13.66
C VAL A 33 6.26 2.28 -12.33
N ARG A 34 7.24 1.38 -12.25
CA ARG A 34 7.56 0.68 -11.00
C ARG A 34 7.84 1.74 -9.92
N PRO A 35 7.15 1.70 -8.77
CA PRO A 35 7.40 2.65 -7.71
C PRO A 35 8.81 2.47 -7.17
N LYS A 36 9.51 3.57 -6.88
CA LYS A 36 10.82 3.53 -6.24
C LYS A 36 10.68 3.03 -4.80
N ARG A 37 9.68 3.53 -4.08
CA ARG A 37 9.44 3.22 -2.68
C ARG A 37 7.98 2.91 -2.41
N VAL A 38 7.75 1.85 -1.65
CA VAL A 38 6.42 1.40 -1.28
C VAL A 38 6.32 1.06 0.20
N LEU A 39 5.10 1.12 0.72
CA LEU A 39 4.77 0.50 2.00
C LEU A 39 3.82 -0.67 1.78
N VAL A 40 4.21 -1.86 2.24
CA VAL A 40 3.37 -3.06 2.21
C VAL A 40 2.74 -3.25 3.59
N LYS A 41 1.41 -3.21 3.65
CA LYS A 41 0.67 -3.55 4.86
C LYS A 41 0.28 -5.02 4.82
N LEU A 42 0.79 -5.78 5.78
CA LEU A 42 0.46 -7.18 5.99
C LEU A 42 -0.53 -7.33 7.17
N SER A 43 -1.53 -8.20 7.03
CA SER A 43 -2.31 -8.64 8.20
C SER A 43 -1.45 -9.59 9.05
N GLY A 44 -1.59 -9.54 10.37
CA GLY A 44 -0.95 -10.55 11.23
C GLY A 44 -1.48 -11.95 10.96
N GLU A 45 -2.75 -12.07 10.59
CA GLU A 45 -3.39 -13.35 10.22
C GLU A 45 -2.74 -13.98 8.98
N ALA A 46 -2.16 -13.16 8.10
CA ALA A 46 -1.44 -13.67 6.94
C ALA A 46 -0.16 -14.42 7.35
N LEU A 47 0.31 -14.30 8.59
CA LEU A 47 1.49 -15.00 9.12
C LEU A 47 1.15 -16.27 9.89
N ALA A 48 -0.12 -16.49 10.24
CA ALA A 48 -0.56 -17.63 11.03
C ALA A 48 -0.72 -18.92 10.20
N GLY A 49 -0.72 -18.80 8.87
CA GLY A 49 -0.93 -19.93 7.96
C GLY A 49 -2.22 -20.71 8.27
N PRO A 50 -2.24 -22.02 7.98
CA PRO A 50 -3.41 -22.88 8.23
C PRO A 50 -3.79 -23.03 9.71
N GLN A 51 -2.85 -22.76 10.62
CA GLN A 51 -3.05 -22.92 12.06
C GLN A 51 -3.95 -21.82 12.65
N GLY A 52 -4.05 -20.67 11.97
CA GLY A 52 -4.96 -19.58 12.36
C GLY A 52 -4.54 -18.78 13.60
N SER A 53 -3.45 -19.17 14.27
CA SER A 53 -2.85 -18.44 15.40
C SER A 53 -1.32 -18.58 15.39
N GLY A 54 -0.62 -17.62 15.98
CA GLY A 54 0.84 -17.64 16.09
C GLY A 54 1.56 -17.40 14.76
N LEU A 55 2.67 -18.09 14.54
CA LEU A 55 3.51 -17.96 13.35
C LEU A 55 3.64 -19.30 12.64
N ASP A 56 3.38 -19.31 11.35
CA ASP A 56 3.61 -20.47 10.49
C ASP A 56 4.92 -20.30 9.71
N GLY A 57 5.88 -21.20 9.95
CA GLY A 57 7.23 -21.09 9.39
C GLY A 57 7.27 -21.18 7.86
N ALA A 58 6.41 -22.01 7.25
CA ALA A 58 6.32 -22.12 5.80
C ALA A 58 5.77 -20.83 5.17
N THR A 59 4.73 -20.26 5.78
CA THR A 59 4.14 -18.99 5.37
C THR A 59 5.13 -17.83 5.48
N LEU A 60 5.86 -17.73 6.61
CA LEU A 60 6.92 -16.73 6.78
C LEU A 60 8.01 -16.87 5.72
N THR A 61 8.46 -18.10 5.45
CA THR A 61 9.51 -18.38 4.46
C THR A 61 9.08 -17.97 3.06
N ALA A 62 7.86 -18.35 2.65
CA ALA A 62 7.33 -18.01 1.34
C ALA A 62 7.17 -16.49 1.15
N LEU A 63 6.65 -15.79 2.16
CA LEU A 63 6.49 -14.35 2.14
C LEU A 63 7.83 -13.61 2.11
N ALA A 64 8.80 -14.07 2.92
CA ALA A 64 10.14 -13.52 2.96
C ALA A 64 10.87 -13.67 1.61
N ALA A 65 10.71 -14.81 0.93
CA ALA A 65 11.28 -15.02 -0.40
C ALA A 65 10.70 -14.05 -1.45
N ASP A 66 9.38 -13.78 -1.41
CA ASP A 66 8.74 -12.80 -2.31
C ASP A 66 9.21 -11.37 -2.03
N ILE A 67 9.30 -10.99 -0.75
CA ILE A 67 9.82 -9.69 -0.32
C ILE A 67 11.29 -9.52 -0.73
N ALA A 68 12.13 -10.53 -0.50
CA ALA A 68 13.54 -10.50 -0.85
C ALA A 68 13.73 -10.32 -2.37
N LYS A 69 12.97 -11.07 -3.17
CA LYS A 69 12.96 -10.93 -4.63
C LYS A 69 12.57 -9.52 -5.06
N ALA A 70 11.49 -8.97 -4.50
CA ALA A 70 11.05 -7.60 -4.82
C ALA A 70 12.09 -6.53 -4.40
N SER A 71 12.79 -6.75 -3.28
CA SER A 71 13.87 -5.88 -2.82
C SER A 71 15.09 -5.92 -3.74
N HIS A 72 15.50 -7.11 -4.21
CA HIS A 72 16.62 -7.29 -5.16
C HIS A 72 16.31 -6.68 -6.53
N GLU A 73 15.02 -6.53 -6.85
CA GLU A 73 14.53 -5.83 -8.03
C GLU A 73 14.62 -4.29 -7.94
N GLY A 74 15.21 -3.76 -6.85
CA GLY A 74 15.55 -2.34 -6.67
C GLY A 74 14.45 -1.48 -6.04
N VAL A 75 13.39 -2.09 -5.52
CA VAL A 75 12.30 -1.39 -4.83
C VAL A 75 12.67 -1.20 -3.36
N GLU A 76 12.54 0.02 -2.86
CA GLU A 76 12.67 0.30 -1.43
C GLU A 76 11.36 -0.09 -0.71
N ILE A 77 11.42 -1.11 0.16
CA ILE A 77 10.23 -1.72 0.77
C ILE A 77 10.19 -1.41 2.27
N ALA A 78 9.17 -0.66 2.68
CA ALA A 78 8.73 -0.59 4.07
C ALA A 78 7.56 -1.56 4.29
N ILE A 79 7.46 -2.13 5.48
CA ILE A 79 6.40 -3.07 5.86
C ILE A 79 5.75 -2.61 7.15
N VAL A 80 4.41 -2.59 7.20
CA VAL A 80 3.66 -2.54 8.47
C VAL A 80 2.92 -3.86 8.63
N VAL A 81 3.05 -4.50 9.79
CA VAL A 81 2.47 -5.81 10.05
C VAL A 81 1.45 -5.75 11.20
N GLY A 82 0.29 -6.38 11.00
CA GLY A 82 -0.74 -6.55 12.04
C GLY A 82 -0.34 -7.54 13.13
N GLY A 83 -0.97 -7.48 14.31
CA GLY A 83 -0.73 -8.41 15.44
C GLY A 83 -1.87 -9.41 15.68
N GLY A 84 -2.80 -9.53 14.73
CA GLY A 84 -4.06 -10.26 14.89
C GLY A 84 -3.89 -11.75 15.14
N ASN A 85 -2.83 -12.36 14.63
CA ASN A 85 -2.47 -13.77 14.84
C ASN A 85 -2.14 -14.13 16.29
N PHE A 86 -1.69 -13.18 17.11
CA PHE A 86 -1.48 -13.40 18.54
C PHE A 86 -2.67 -12.91 19.36
N PHE A 87 -3.20 -11.73 19.01
CA PHE A 87 -4.18 -11.04 19.84
C PHE A 87 -5.63 -11.46 19.59
N ARG A 88 -6.03 -11.85 18.36
CA ARG A 88 -7.41 -12.31 18.11
C ARG A 88 -7.70 -13.67 18.76
N GLY A 89 -6.68 -14.47 19.04
CA GLY A 89 -6.80 -15.69 19.87
C GLY A 89 -7.19 -15.39 21.33
N LEU A 90 -7.13 -14.13 21.78
CA LEU A 90 -7.47 -13.70 23.13
C LEU A 90 -8.87 -13.07 23.25
N GLN A 91 -9.70 -13.05 22.21
CA GLN A 91 -11.04 -12.40 22.27
C GLN A 91 -11.95 -12.92 23.41
N GLY A 92 -11.72 -14.14 23.91
CA GLY A 92 -12.38 -14.67 25.11
C GLY A 92 -11.68 -14.33 26.44
N LEU A 93 -10.36 -14.07 26.40
CA LEU A 93 -9.50 -13.75 27.55
C LEU A 93 -9.43 -12.24 27.84
N THR A 94 -9.91 -11.40 26.92
CA THR A 94 -10.02 -9.94 27.09
C THR A 94 -11.27 -9.50 27.86
N LYS A 95 -12.09 -10.42 28.38
CA LYS A 95 -13.20 -10.07 29.27
C LYS A 95 -12.65 -9.34 30.50
N GLY A 96 -12.87 -8.03 30.55
CA GLY A 96 -12.40 -7.16 31.63
C GLY A 96 -11.18 -6.29 31.30
N LEU A 97 -10.57 -6.43 30.11
CA LEU A 97 -9.57 -5.46 29.65
C LEU A 97 -10.25 -4.24 29.06
N ASP A 98 -9.76 -3.05 29.42
CA ASP A 98 -10.12 -1.82 28.75
C ASP A 98 -9.48 -1.76 27.34
N ARG A 99 -10.05 -0.89 26.49
CA ARG A 99 -9.61 -0.76 25.11
C ARG A 99 -8.12 -0.36 24.99
N PRO A 100 -7.59 0.60 25.77
CA PRO A 100 -6.17 0.96 25.71
C PRO A 100 -5.19 -0.18 26.03
N SER A 101 -5.50 -0.99 27.05
CA SER A 101 -4.66 -2.14 27.40
C SER A 101 -4.70 -3.20 26.29
N ALA A 102 -5.88 -3.47 25.73
CA ALA A 102 -6.05 -4.37 24.60
C ALA A 102 -5.22 -3.93 23.38
N ASP A 103 -5.28 -2.64 23.02
CA ASP A 103 -4.49 -2.10 21.90
C ASP A 103 -2.99 -2.17 22.18
N SER A 104 -2.56 -1.99 23.44
CA SER A 104 -1.16 -2.12 23.84
C SER A 104 -0.62 -3.55 23.67
N ILE A 105 -1.41 -4.56 24.05
CA ILE A 105 -1.07 -5.97 23.77
C ILE A 105 -1.03 -6.23 22.26
N GLY A 106 -1.99 -5.66 21.51
CA GLY A 106 -1.99 -5.71 20.05
C GLY A 106 -0.71 -5.14 19.44
N MET A 107 -0.21 -4.00 19.95
CA MET A 107 1.06 -3.40 19.53
C MET A 107 2.24 -4.33 19.80
N LEU A 108 2.30 -5.01 20.95
CA LEU A 108 3.34 -6.02 21.20
C LEU A 108 3.28 -7.17 20.18
N GLY A 109 2.08 -7.65 19.83
CA GLY A 109 1.91 -8.67 18.78
C GLY A 109 2.46 -8.22 17.42
N THR A 110 2.30 -6.95 17.04
CA THR A 110 2.89 -6.41 15.80
C THR A 110 4.43 -6.41 15.84
N VAL A 111 5.03 -6.14 17.01
CA VAL A 111 6.48 -6.16 17.18
C VAL A 111 7.02 -7.58 17.09
N MET A 112 6.34 -8.56 17.71
CA MET A 112 6.71 -9.97 17.60
C MET A 112 6.75 -10.42 16.13
N ASN A 113 5.74 -10.02 15.34
CA ASN A 113 5.72 -10.28 13.91
C ASN A 113 6.82 -9.54 13.15
N ALA A 114 7.16 -8.31 13.54
CA ALA A 114 8.22 -7.54 12.89
C ALA A 114 9.58 -8.22 13.04
N LEU A 115 9.90 -8.71 14.25
CA LEU A 115 11.12 -9.46 14.53
C LEU A 115 11.17 -10.78 13.76
N ALA A 116 10.05 -11.51 13.69
CA ALA A 116 9.97 -12.76 12.93
C ALA A 116 10.19 -12.53 11.42
N LEU A 117 9.58 -11.48 10.87
CA LEU A 117 9.76 -11.10 9.47
C LEU A 117 11.19 -10.63 9.17
N GLU A 118 11.81 -9.83 10.05
CA GLU A 118 13.20 -9.43 9.90
C GLU A 118 14.11 -10.65 9.74
N HIS A 119 14.02 -11.62 10.66
CA HIS A 119 14.81 -12.84 10.58
C HIS A 119 14.53 -13.67 9.32
N ALA A 120 13.26 -13.81 8.93
CA ALA A 120 12.87 -14.57 7.74
C ALA A 120 13.40 -13.92 6.45
N ILE A 121 13.33 -12.59 6.34
CA ILE A 121 13.82 -11.83 5.18
C ILE A 121 15.35 -11.88 5.10
N GLU A 122 16.05 -11.75 6.23
CA GLU A 122 17.50 -11.92 6.29
C GLU A 122 17.92 -13.33 5.86
N SER A 123 17.19 -14.35 6.31
CA SER A 123 17.41 -15.75 5.91
C SER A 123 17.15 -16.00 4.42
N ALA A 124 16.27 -15.21 3.81
CA ALA A 124 16.00 -15.24 2.36
C ALA A 124 17.02 -14.42 1.54
N GLY A 125 18.04 -13.82 2.18
CA GLY A 125 19.15 -13.15 1.50
C GLY A 125 18.93 -11.66 1.19
N ALA A 126 17.93 -11.01 1.81
CA ALA A 126 17.75 -9.56 1.73
C ALA A 126 18.01 -8.93 3.10
N PRO A 127 18.78 -7.83 3.20
CA PRO A 127 19.02 -7.19 4.48
C PRO A 127 17.73 -6.56 5.00
N ALA A 128 17.47 -6.70 6.29
CA ALA A 128 16.26 -6.17 6.91
C ALA A 128 16.55 -5.43 8.22
N ARG A 129 15.55 -4.66 8.69
CA ARG A 129 15.56 -4.07 10.03
C ARG A 129 14.16 -3.92 10.59
N ALA A 130 13.90 -4.51 11.76
CA ALA A 130 12.69 -4.19 12.52
C ALA A 130 12.88 -2.89 13.31
N MET A 131 11.85 -2.04 13.28
CA MET A 131 11.74 -0.84 14.10
C MET A 131 10.37 -0.79 14.77
N SER A 132 10.29 -0.25 15.99
CA SER A 132 9.05 -0.15 16.75
C SER A 132 8.64 1.30 17.02
N ALA A 133 7.35 1.61 16.86
CA ALA A 133 6.77 2.88 17.30
C ALA A 133 6.77 3.04 18.83
N VAL A 134 6.72 1.93 19.58
CA VAL A 134 6.87 1.90 21.03
C VAL A 134 8.33 1.61 21.38
N PRO A 135 9.06 2.50 22.09
CA PRO A 135 10.47 2.29 22.38
C PRO A 135 10.74 0.98 23.16
N MET A 136 11.65 0.17 22.63
CA MET A 136 12.09 -1.10 23.25
C MET A 136 13.57 -1.39 22.95
N PRO A 137 14.50 -0.59 23.50
CA PRO A 137 15.90 -0.57 23.08
C PRO A 137 16.63 -1.92 23.16
N SER A 138 16.19 -2.82 24.03
CA SER A 138 16.78 -4.15 24.18
C SER A 138 16.32 -5.17 23.13
N LEU A 139 15.28 -4.86 22.33
CA LEU A 139 14.65 -5.80 21.40
C LEU A 139 14.80 -5.38 19.94
N CYS A 140 14.50 -4.12 19.62
CA CYS A 140 14.64 -3.60 18.26
C CYS A 140 14.84 -2.08 18.25
N GLU A 141 15.19 -1.54 17.08
CA GLU A 141 15.37 -0.10 16.93
C GLU A 141 14.06 0.65 17.21
N SER A 142 14.12 1.78 17.88
CA SER A 142 12.96 2.68 17.94
C SER A 142 12.77 3.38 16.59
N TYR A 143 11.54 3.51 16.14
CA TYR A 143 11.22 4.18 14.89
C TYR A 143 11.70 5.64 14.92
N ALA A 144 12.52 5.99 13.94
CA ALA A 144 12.92 7.35 13.66
C ALA A 144 12.94 7.53 12.14
N ARG A 145 12.15 8.49 11.63
CA ARG A 145 11.94 8.70 10.19
C ARG A 145 13.26 8.73 9.39
N ARG A 146 14.23 9.54 9.82
CA ARG A 146 15.52 9.66 9.13
C ARG A 146 16.28 8.33 9.06
N ARG A 147 16.34 7.60 10.17
CA ARG A 147 17.01 6.28 10.22
C ARG A 147 16.30 5.24 9.36
N ALA A 148 14.97 5.24 9.33
CA ALA A 148 14.20 4.38 8.43
C ALA A 148 14.50 4.68 6.95
N LEU A 149 14.55 5.96 6.57
CA LEU A 149 14.93 6.39 5.22
C LEU A 149 16.38 6.00 4.86
N ASP A 150 17.31 6.09 5.80
CA ASP A 150 18.69 5.66 5.61
C ASP A 150 18.77 4.15 5.37
N HIS A 151 18.05 3.34 6.16
CA HIS A 151 17.98 1.89 5.95
C HIS A 151 17.40 1.54 4.57
N LEU A 152 16.27 2.16 4.20
CA LEU A 152 15.63 1.97 2.88
C LEU A 152 16.57 2.33 1.73
N SER A 153 17.24 3.49 1.81
CA SER A 153 18.15 3.97 0.77
C SER A 153 19.41 3.09 0.61
N ASN A 154 19.76 2.33 1.65
CA ASN A 154 20.84 1.33 1.63
C ASN A 154 20.34 -0.08 1.26
N GLY A 155 19.13 -0.20 0.70
CA GLY A 155 18.58 -1.45 0.21
C GLY A 155 18.07 -2.39 1.30
N LYS A 156 17.92 -1.92 2.55
CA LYS A 156 17.29 -2.73 3.60
C LYS A 156 15.77 -2.66 3.52
N VAL A 157 15.13 -3.80 3.75
CA VAL A 157 13.68 -3.85 4.03
C VAL A 157 13.44 -3.36 5.45
N VAL A 158 12.57 -2.37 5.64
CA VAL A 158 12.25 -1.83 6.96
C VAL A 158 10.90 -2.39 7.42
N ILE A 159 10.87 -3.08 8.56
CA ILE A 159 9.64 -3.65 9.14
C ILE A 159 9.23 -2.84 10.37
N LEU A 160 8.03 -2.28 10.34
CA LEU A 160 7.52 -1.33 11.32
C LEU A 160 6.48 -2.00 12.21
N GLY A 161 6.88 -2.29 13.45
CA GLY A 161 6.02 -2.74 14.54
C GLY A 161 5.53 -1.59 15.42
N GLY A 162 4.61 -1.88 16.33
CA GLY A 162 4.02 -0.93 17.27
C GLY A 162 2.92 -0.04 16.69
N GLY A 163 2.51 -0.24 15.42
CA GLY A 163 1.47 0.56 14.77
C GLY A 163 1.78 2.07 14.80
N THR A 164 0.83 2.87 15.27
CA THR A 164 1.02 4.33 15.48
C THR A 164 1.72 4.64 16.81
N GLY A 165 1.93 3.65 17.68
CA GLY A 165 2.36 3.83 19.07
C GLY A 165 1.24 4.31 20.01
N ASN A 166 0.01 4.45 19.52
CA ASN A 166 -1.12 4.99 20.27
C ASN A 166 -2.32 4.03 20.22
N PRO A 167 -3.07 3.86 21.33
CA PRO A 167 -4.36 3.17 21.32
C PRO A 167 -5.39 3.82 20.39
N TYR A 168 -6.50 3.12 20.13
CA TYR A 168 -7.63 3.50 19.27
C TYR A 168 -7.35 3.54 17.76
N PHE A 169 -6.10 3.33 17.34
CA PHE A 169 -5.74 3.30 15.92
C PHE A 169 -5.58 1.88 15.40
N THR A 170 -5.93 1.67 14.13
CA THR A 170 -5.71 0.39 13.46
C THR A 170 -4.29 0.33 12.89
N THR A 171 -3.88 -0.87 12.47
CA THR A 171 -2.63 -1.03 11.71
C THR A 171 -2.74 -0.51 10.28
N ASP A 172 -3.94 -0.33 9.74
CA ASP A 172 -4.13 0.36 8.46
C ASP A 172 -3.83 1.87 8.64
N THR A 173 -4.23 2.48 9.78
CA THR A 173 -3.86 3.87 10.08
C THR A 173 -2.34 4.03 10.23
N GLY A 174 -1.70 3.10 10.94
CA GLY A 174 -0.24 3.06 11.06
C GLY A 174 0.46 2.92 9.71
N ALA A 175 -0.08 2.09 8.82
CA ALA A 175 0.44 1.92 7.46
C ALA A 175 0.32 3.20 6.62
N ALA A 176 -0.84 3.85 6.63
CA ALA A 176 -1.02 5.12 5.92
C ALA A 176 -0.09 6.21 6.47
N LEU A 177 0.02 6.32 7.80
CA LEU A 177 0.92 7.28 8.46
C LEU A 177 2.38 7.07 8.04
N ARG A 178 2.87 5.84 8.14
CA ARG A 178 4.27 5.52 7.81
C ARG A 178 4.56 5.65 6.31
N ALA A 179 3.58 5.35 5.46
CA ALA A 179 3.71 5.53 4.01
C ALA A 179 3.87 7.02 3.67
N ALA A 180 3.07 7.89 4.29
CA ALA A 180 3.18 9.33 4.14
C ALA A 180 4.51 9.87 4.69
N GLU A 181 4.91 9.44 5.89
CA GLU A 181 6.18 9.88 6.50
C GLU A 181 7.40 9.44 5.68
N LEU A 182 7.38 8.23 5.12
CA LEU A 182 8.51 7.69 4.36
C LEU A 182 8.46 8.06 2.88
N ASP A 183 7.60 8.99 2.45
CA ASP A 183 7.48 9.42 1.06
C ASP A 183 7.27 8.23 0.10
N CYS A 184 6.44 7.26 0.49
CA CYS A 184 6.10 6.11 -0.35
C CYS A 184 5.17 6.55 -1.48
N GLU A 185 5.42 6.06 -2.70
CA GLU A 185 4.55 6.33 -3.85
C GLU A 185 3.25 5.51 -3.79
N GLN A 186 3.32 4.33 -3.17
CA GLN A 186 2.19 3.41 -3.06
C GLN A 186 2.10 2.77 -1.67
N LEU A 187 0.87 2.64 -1.19
CA LEU A 187 0.49 1.84 -0.03
C LEU A 187 -0.17 0.54 -0.52
N LEU A 188 0.57 -0.56 -0.50
CA LEU A 188 0.09 -1.88 -0.90
C LEU A 188 -0.59 -2.56 0.29
N LYS A 189 -1.91 -2.72 0.25
CA LYS A 189 -2.67 -3.43 1.27
C LYS A 189 -2.87 -4.89 0.84
N ALA A 190 -2.08 -5.78 1.44
CA ALA A 190 -2.21 -7.22 1.24
C ALA A 190 -3.45 -7.76 1.97
N THR A 191 -4.34 -8.42 1.24
CA THR A 191 -5.56 -9.00 1.80
C THR A 191 -5.76 -10.46 1.35
N GLN A 192 -6.88 -11.08 1.75
CA GLN A 192 -7.28 -12.40 1.26
C GLN A 192 -8.02 -12.34 -0.09
N VAL A 193 -8.46 -11.16 -0.52
CA VAL A 193 -9.12 -10.93 -1.81
C VAL A 193 -8.18 -10.15 -2.74
N ASP A 194 -8.35 -10.31 -4.05
CA ASP A 194 -7.45 -9.75 -5.07
C ASP A 194 -7.81 -8.30 -5.48
N GLY A 195 -8.59 -7.58 -4.66
CA GLY A 195 -8.96 -6.20 -4.94
C GLY A 195 -10.14 -5.67 -4.13
N VAL A 196 -10.65 -4.53 -4.57
CA VAL A 196 -11.89 -3.91 -4.06
C VAL A 196 -13.05 -4.35 -4.95
N TYR A 197 -14.16 -4.73 -4.32
CA TYR A 197 -15.35 -5.26 -4.98
C TYR A 197 -16.57 -4.39 -4.71
N THR A 198 -17.62 -4.55 -5.53
CA THR A 198 -18.93 -3.91 -5.31
C THR A 198 -19.64 -4.40 -4.06
N ALA A 199 -19.40 -5.66 -3.66
CA ALA A 199 -19.91 -6.32 -2.46
C ALA A 199 -18.87 -7.35 -1.97
N ASP A 200 -19.09 -8.01 -0.84
CA ASP A 200 -18.17 -9.07 -0.38
C ASP A 200 -18.26 -10.30 -1.31
N PRO A 201 -17.21 -10.64 -2.06
CA PRO A 201 -17.26 -11.75 -3.02
C PRO A 201 -17.40 -13.13 -2.37
N LYS A 202 -17.22 -13.24 -1.05
CA LYS A 202 -17.46 -14.49 -0.32
C LYS A 202 -18.94 -14.73 -0.04
N THR A 203 -19.77 -13.68 -0.01
CA THR A 203 -21.19 -13.76 0.34
C THR A 203 -22.11 -13.35 -0.81
N ASP A 204 -21.62 -12.56 -1.77
CA ASP A 204 -22.35 -12.11 -2.94
C ASP A 204 -21.67 -12.59 -4.24
N PRO A 205 -22.24 -13.60 -4.93
CA PRO A 205 -21.71 -14.09 -6.20
C PRO A 205 -21.73 -13.07 -7.35
N SER A 206 -22.52 -12.00 -7.23
CA SER A 206 -22.60 -10.91 -8.22
C SER A 206 -21.51 -9.85 -8.02
N ALA A 207 -20.69 -9.97 -6.98
CA ALA A 207 -19.63 -9.02 -6.68
C ALA A 207 -18.63 -8.90 -7.83
N THR A 208 -18.49 -7.68 -8.38
CA THR A 208 -17.54 -7.37 -9.44
C THR A 208 -16.36 -6.60 -8.88
N ARG A 209 -15.13 -7.00 -9.27
CA ARG A 209 -13.89 -6.32 -8.87
C ARG A 209 -13.67 -5.06 -9.68
N TYR A 210 -13.23 -3.99 -9.03
CA TYR A 210 -12.76 -2.79 -9.71
C TYR A 210 -11.29 -2.96 -10.15
N GLU A 211 -10.92 -2.53 -11.36
CA GLU A 211 -9.50 -2.41 -11.75
C GLU A 211 -8.86 -1.16 -11.13
N SER A 212 -9.58 -0.04 -11.17
CA SER A 212 -9.12 1.27 -10.70
C SER A 212 -10.28 2.07 -10.13
N LEU A 213 -9.99 2.88 -9.12
CA LEU A 213 -10.90 3.81 -8.46
C LEU A 213 -10.15 5.11 -8.13
N THR A 214 -10.89 6.20 -7.99
CA THR A 214 -10.41 7.41 -7.31
C THR A 214 -10.79 7.37 -5.83
N HIS A 215 -10.09 8.15 -4.99
CA HIS A 215 -10.47 8.28 -3.58
C HIS A 215 -11.90 8.80 -3.42
N ALA A 216 -12.30 9.75 -4.27
CA ALA A 216 -13.65 10.30 -4.27
C ALA A 216 -14.72 9.26 -4.62
N GLU A 217 -14.44 8.35 -5.57
CA GLU A 217 -15.36 7.27 -5.93
C GLU A 217 -15.50 6.24 -4.82
N ALA A 218 -14.39 5.86 -4.18
CA ALA A 218 -14.41 4.92 -3.06
C ALA A 218 -15.27 5.44 -1.90
N ILE A 219 -15.17 6.73 -1.57
CA ILE A 219 -16.03 7.38 -0.56
C ILE A 219 -17.49 7.42 -1.02
N ARG A 220 -17.75 7.90 -2.25
CA ARG A 220 -19.13 8.06 -2.77
C ARG A 220 -19.90 6.75 -2.81
N LYS A 221 -19.18 5.63 -3.04
CA LYS A 221 -19.73 4.28 -3.13
C LYS A 221 -19.67 3.51 -1.80
N ASP A 222 -19.24 4.14 -0.70
CA ASP A 222 -19.00 3.51 0.61
C ASP A 222 -18.19 2.20 0.55
N LEU A 223 -17.16 2.16 -0.30
CA LEU A 223 -16.33 0.96 -0.48
C LEU A 223 -15.40 0.78 0.71
N LYS A 224 -15.39 -0.43 1.29
CA LYS A 224 -14.53 -0.78 2.44
C LYS A 224 -13.10 -1.10 2.02
N VAL A 225 -12.32 -0.06 1.70
CA VAL A 225 -10.89 -0.20 1.33
C VAL A 225 -10.01 -0.39 2.57
N MET A 226 -10.20 0.48 3.57
CA MET A 226 -9.56 0.50 4.89
C MET A 226 -10.50 1.22 5.87
N ASP A 227 -10.14 1.33 7.15
CA ASP A 227 -10.92 2.16 8.08
C ASP A 227 -10.89 3.64 7.67
N THR A 228 -11.91 4.39 8.09
CA THR A 228 -12.12 5.78 7.68
C THR A 228 -10.94 6.70 7.99
N ALA A 229 -10.28 6.50 9.15
CA ALA A 229 -9.14 7.33 9.55
C ALA A 229 -7.92 7.07 8.67
N ALA A 230 -7.61 5.79 8.42
CA ALA A 230 -6.54 5.40 7.50
C ALA A 230 -6.79 5.93 6.08
N PHE A 231 -8.03 5.83 5.59
CA PHE A 231 -8.39 6.26 4.23
C PHE A 231 -8.28 7.76 4.07
N ALA A 232 -8.76 8.52 5.05
CA ALA A 232 -8.66 9.98 5.04
C ALA A 232 -7.19 10.43 5.01
N LEU A 233 -6.34 9.83 5.86
CA LEU A 233 -4.92 10.14 5.89
C LEU A 233 -4.24 9.81 4.55
N ALA A 234 -4.52 8.63 3.97
CA ALA A 234 -3.95 8.23 2.69
C ALA A 234 -4.37 9.17 1.55
N ARG A 235 -5.64 9.58 1.53
CA ARG A 235 -6.17 10.55 0.56
C ARG A 235 -5.50 11.90 0.68
N ASP A 236 -5.42 12.44 1.90
CA ASP A 236 -4.88 13.78 2.15
C ASP A 236 -3.37 13.83 1.87
N ALA A 237 -2.66 12.70 2.04
CA ALA A 237 -1.26 12.53 1.64
C ALA A 237 -1.07 12.25 0.14
N GLY A 238 -2.14 12.10 -0.64
CA GLY A 238 -2.07 11.78 -2.07
C GLY A 238 -1.50 10.39 -2.39
N LEU A 239 -1.59 9.45 -1.44
CA LEU A 239 -1.05 8.09 -1.62
C LEU A 239 -1.92 7.28 -2.58
N THR A 240 -1.29 6.55 -3.49
CA THR A 240 -2.00 5.51 -4.25
C THR A 240 -2.12 4.25 -3.39
N ILE A 241 -3.34 3.80 -3.12
CA ILE A 241 -3.60 2.56 -2.39
C ILE A 241 -3.76 1.43 -3.40
N VAL A 242 -3.00 0.34 -3.22
CA VAL A 242 -3.08 -0.85 -4.08
C VAL A 242 -3.58 -2.01 -3.24
N VAL A 243 -4.79 -2.49 -3.54
CA VAL A 243 -5.39 -3.64 -2.84
C VAL A 243 -5.16 -4.89 -3.67
N PHE A 244 -4.52 -5.90 -3.09
CA PHE A 244 -4.17 -7.15 -3.79
C PHE A 244 -4.21 -8.34 -2.84
N SER A 245 -4.18 -9.55 -3.39
CA SER A 245 -4.08 -10.79 -2.63
C SER A 245 -2.63 -11.21 -2.45
N ILE A 246 -2.26 -11.63 -1.24
CA ILE A 246 -0.93 -12.19 -0.94
C ILE A 246 -0.92 -13.74 -0.94
N ALA A 247 -2.04 -14.37 -1.29
CA ALA A 247 -2.18 -15.82 -1.21
C ALA A 247 -1.29 -16.58 -2.19
N GLU A 248 -0.94 -15.97 -3.33
CA GLU A 248 -0.13 -16.58 -4.37
C GLU A 248 1.35 -16.22 -4.17
N ALA A 249 2.23 -17.21 -4.34
CA ALA A 249 3.67 -16.98 -4.31
C ALA A 249 4.09 -16.03 -5.44
N GLY A 250 4.87 -14.99 -5.11
CA GLY A 250 5.31 -14.00 -6.10
C GLY A 250 4.30 -12.88 -6.34
N ALA A 251 3.18 -12.83 -5.61
CA ALA A 251 2.14 -11.83 -5.78
C ALA A 251 2.65 -10.40 -5.55
N LEU A 252 3.51 -10.18 -4.55
CA LEU A 252 4.05 -8.85 -4.28
C LEU A 252 4.89 -8.37 -5.46
N ALA A 253 5.85 -9.20 -5.91
CA ALA A 253 6.70 -8.85 -7.04
C ALA A 253 5.89 -8.64 -8.34
N ALA A 254 4.85 -9.44 -8.57
CA ALA A 254 3.96 -9.29 -9.72
C ALA A 254 3.16 -7.96 -9.68
N VAL A 255 2.63 -7.58 -8.52
CA VAL A 255 1.93 -6.29 -8.35
C VAL A 255 2.87 -5.12 -8.56
N LEU A 256 4.10 -5.19 -8.03
CA LEU A 256 5.13 -4.15 -8.23
C LEU A 256 5.61 -4.04 -9.69
N ARG A 257 5.44 -5.08 -10.51
CA ARG A 257 5.63 -5.04 -11.97
C ARG A 257 4.40 -4.54 -12.75
N GLY A 258 3.26 -4.38 -12.09
CA GLY A 258 1.98 -4.07 -12.74
C GLY A 258 1.36 -5.27 -13.48
N GLU A 259 1.82 -6.48 -13.17
CA GLU A 259 1.36 -7.74 -13.78
C GLU A 259 0.35 -8.48 -12.89
N GLY A 260 0.34 -8.17 -11.58
CA GLY A 260 -0.53 -8.81 -10.60
C GLY A 260 -1.98 -8.29 -10.63
N ARG A 261 -2.91 -9.15 -10.19
CA ARG A 261 -4.31 -8.76 -9.97
C ARG A 261 -4.39 -7.85 -8.74
N ALA A 262 -4.78 -6.61 -8.98
CA ALA A 262 -4.94 -5.60 -7.94
C ALA A 262 -6.00 -4.57 -8.34
N THR A 263 -6.52 -3.86 -7.34
CA THR A 263 -7.28 -2.61 -7.53
C THR A 263 -6.42 -1.43 -7.12
N TYR A 264 -6.32 -0.43 -7.99
CA TYR A 264 -5.61 0.82 -7.72
C TYR A 264 -6.60 1.90 -7.30
N VAL A 265 -6.48 2.42 -6.08
CA VAL A 265 -7.24 3.59 -5.61
C VAL A 265 -6.30 4.78 -5.63
N THR A 266 -6.59 5.74 -6.49
CA THR A 266 -5.71 6.88 -6.80
C THR A 266 -6.31 8.20 -6.29
N PRO A 267 -5.50 9.24 -6.04
CA PRO A 267 -5.94 10.60 -5.72
C PRO A 267 -7.09 11.12 -6.59
#